data_AF-A0A3M7MWF6-F1
#
_entry.id   AF-A0A3M7MWF6-F1
#
_cell.length_a   1.000
_cell.length_b   1.000
_cell.length_c   1.000
_cell.angle_alpha   90.00
_cell.angle_beta   90.00
_cell.angle_gamma   90.00
#
_symmetry.space_group_name_H-M   'P 1'
#
loop_
_entity.id
_entity.type
_entity.pdbx_description
1 polymer ?
#
loop_
_entity_poly.entity_id
_entity_poly.type
_entity_poly.pdbx_seq_one_letter_code
_entity_poly.pdbx_strand_id
1 'polypeptide(L)'
;MGNSASKGAAQAAGKAIKRQYPTDPAVATIAGSSFYSPDEAPPTGQNVFPSRSAVTNPAIAIVNARDRIAQQFEEELEGAGRKGFAGRSLLSASEIREVIGAKEQGRWADGAIEKQFRLRSGVLAQILSAGVVKNV
;
A
#
# COMPACT_ATOMS: atom_id res chain seq x y z
N MET A 1 -70.91 4.91 -41.10
CA MET A 1 -71.78 5.53 -40.08
C MET A 1 -71.77 4.65 -38.85
N GLY A 2 -71.60 5.22 -37.65
CA GLY A 2 -71.93 4.55 -36.38
C GLY A 2 -70.78 4.45 -35.38
N ASN A 3 -70.57 5.54 -34.64
CA ASN A 3 -69.73 5.60 -33.42
C ASN A 3 -70.28 4.69 -32.32
N SER A 4 -69.41 4.24 -31.40
CA SER A 4 -69.69 4.28 -29.96
C SER A 4 -68.39 4.19 -29.16
N ALA A 5 -68.16 5.23 -28.37
CA ALA A 5 -67.12 5.33 -27.37
C ALA A 5 -67.70 4.90 -26.01
N SER A 6 -66.90 4.20 -25.19
CA SER A 6 -67.10 4.21 -23.73
C SER A 6 -65.76 3.98 -23.02
N LYS A 7 -65.11 5.12 -22.76
CA LYS A 7 -64.43 5.55 -21.54
C LYS A 7 -64.50 4.58 -20.34
N GLY A 8 -63.38 4.35 -19.65
CA GLY A 8 -63.41 4.15 -18.20
C GLY A 8 -62.29 3.30 -17.58
N ALA A 9 -61.47 3.98 -16.77
CA ALA A 9 -60.87 3.50 -15.52
C ALA A 9 -59.69 2.50 -15.56
N ALA A 10 -58.49 3.10 -15.58
CA ALA A 10 -57.39 2.88 -14.66
C ALA A 10 -57.41 1.63 -13.75
N GLN A 11 -56.40 0.77 -13.95
CA GLN A 11 -55.71 0.13 -12.84
C GLN A 11 -54.21 0.12 -13.12
N ALA A 12 -53.52 1.15 -12.62
CA ALA A 12 -52.08 1.14 -12.49
C ALA A 12 -51.71 0.21 -11.34
N ALA A 13 -51.53 -1.08 -11.63
CA ALA A 13 -50.90 -2.01 -10.70
C ALA A 13 -49.41 -1.66 -10.63
N GLY A 14 -49.04 -0.86 -9.63
CA GLY A 14 -47.65 -0.58 -9.30
C GLY A 14 -46.89 -1.90 -9.13
N LYS A 15 -45.90 -2.14 -10.00
CA LYS A 15 -44.99 -3.27 -9.84
C LYS A 15 -44.20 -3.06 -8.55
N ALA A 16 -44.50 -3.87 -7.54
CA ALA A 16 -43.70 -3.94 -6.32
C ALA A 16 -42.27 -4.36 -6.69
N ILE A 17 -41.35 -3.41 -6.59
CA ILE A 17 -39.91 -3.64 -6.73
C ILE A 17 -39.49 -4.45 -5.50
N LYS A 18 -39.33 -5.77 -5.66
CA LYS A 18 -38.67 -6.60 -4.65
C LYS A 18 -37.26 -6.04 -4.46
N ARG A 19 -36.99 -5.46 -3.29
CA ARG A 19 -35.64 -5.08 -2.86
C ARG A 19 -34.80 -6.34 -2.75
N GLN A 20 -34.10 -6.69 -3.83
CA GLN A 20 -33.04 -7.68 -3.81
C GLN A 20 -31.86 -7.05 -3.09
N TYR A 21 -31.60 -7.52 -1.88
CA TYR A 21 -30.34 -7.24 -1.19
C TYR A 21 -29.22 -7.96 -1.95
N PRO A 22 -28.04 -7.36 -2.10
CA PRO A 22 -26.89 -8.07 -2.64
C PRO A 22 -26.60 -9.26 -1.72
N THR A 23 -26.75 -10.48 -2.23
CA THR A 23 -26.22 -11.69 -1.61
C THR A 23 -24.71 -11.67 -1.82
N ASP A 24 -23.97 -11.87 -0.73
CA ASP A 24 -22.51 -11.75 -0.64
C ASP A 24 -21.76 -12.38 -1.82
N PRO A 25 -20.66 -11.76 -2.30
CA PRO A 25 -19.81 -12.40 -3.29
C PRO A 25 -19.13 -13.62 -2.64
N ALA A 26 -19.21 -14.77 -3.32
CA ALA A 26 -18.46 -15.96 -2.97
C ALA A 26 -16.97 -15.60 -2.89
N VAL A 27 -16.39 -15.66 -1.69
CA VAL A 27 -14.95 -15.51 -1.47
C VAL A 27 -14.28 -16.70 -2.14
N ALA A 28 -13.53 -16.44 -3.22
CA ALA A 28 -12.57 -17.40 -3.74
C ALA A 28 -11.48 -17.58 -2.67
N THR A 29 -11.54 -18.69 -1.94
CA THR A 29 -10.50 -19.11 -0.99
C THR A 29 -9.20 -19.28 -1.76
N ILE A 30 -8.28 -18.33 -1.57
CA ILE A 30 -6.88 -18.49 -1.92
C ILE A 30 -6.37 -19.64 -1.05
N ALA A 31 -6.00 -20.75 -1.67
CA ALA A 31 -5.45 -21.91 -0.98
C ALA A 31 -4.17 -21.51 -0.25
N GLY A 32 -4.29 -21.34 1.07
CA GLY A 32 -3.23 -20.87 1.93
C GLY A 32 -3.66 -20.81 3.39
N SER A 33 -4.34 -21.84 3.87
CA SER A 33 -4.64 -21.99 5.30
C SER A 33 -4.51 -23.44 5.70
N SER A 34 -3.45 -23.76 6.44
CA SER A 34 -3.38 -24.97 7.25
C SER A 34 -4.52 -24.90 8.27
N PHE A 35 -5.59 -25.65 8.04
CA PHE A 35 -6.66 -25.81 9.00
C PHE A 35 -6.16 -26.73 10.12
N TYR A 36 -6.17 -26.23 11.36
CA TYR A 36 -5.97 -27.05 12.55
C TYR A 36 -7.18 -27.97 12.69
N SER A 37 -6.98 -29.27 12.53
CA SER A 37 -7.98 -30.29 12.87
C SER A 37 -8.02 -30.45 14.40
N PRO A 38 -9.19 -30.50 15.04
CA PRO A 38 -9.29 -30.47 16.50
C PRO A 38 -9.05 -31.83 17.19
N ASP A 39 -8.50 -32.83 16.49
CA ASP A 39 -8.37 -34.21 17.02
C ASP A 39 -6.92 -34.71 17.15
N GLU A 40 -5.93 -33.80 17.11
CA GLU A 40 -4.52 -34.17 17.31
C GLU A 40 -4.03 -33.72 18.70
N ALA A 41 -3.55 -34.69 19.48
CA ALA A 41 -2.97 -34.44 20.80
C ALA A 41 -1.83 -33.41 20.73
N PRO A 42 -1.70 -32.49 21.71
CA PRO A 42 -0.69 -31.44 21.63
C PRO A 42 0.71 -32.07 21.64
N PRO A 43 1.62 -31.71 20.70
CA PRO A 43 2.99 -32.14 20.77
C PRO A 43 3.61 -31.59 22.06
N THR A 44 3.90 -32.49 22.99
CA THR A 44 4.62 -32.18 24.23
C THR A 44 5.99 -31.59 23.88
N GLY A 45 6.20 -30.31 24.20
CA GLY A 45 7.55 -29.73 24.30
C GLY A 45 7.93 -28.62 23.32
N GLN A 46 7.01 -28.06 22.54
CA GLN A 46 7.32 -26.85 21.76
C GLN A 46 6.99 -25.60 22.56
N ASN A 47 8.05 -24.87 22.95
CA ASN A 47 7.97 -23.57 23.60
C ASN A 47 6.93 -22.67 22.91
N VAL A 48 5.94 -22.22 23.68
CA VAL A 48 4.87 -21.27 23.28
C VAL A 48 5.43 -19.86 23.01
N PHE A 49 6.72 -19.65 23.26
CA PHE A 49 7.45 -18.44 22.92
C PHE A 49 8.25 -18.67 21.63
N PRO A 50 8.24 -17.72 20.67
CA PRO A 50 8.97 -17.85 19.42
C PRO A 50 10.48 -17.87 19.71
N SER A 51 11.01 -19.08 19.88
CA SER A 51 12.44 -19.38 20.08
C SER A 51 13.19 -19.51 18.75
N ARG A 52 12.50 -19.33 17.61
CA ARG A 52 13.11 -19.19 16.28
C ARG A 52 12.81 -17.80 15.71
N SER A 53 13.81 -16.95 15.86
CA SER A 53 14.12 -15.85 14.95
C SER A 53 13.10 -14.71 14.90
N ALA A 54 13.43 -13.61 15.57
CA ALA A 54 12.90 -12.26 15.30
C ALA A 54 12.94 -11.85 13.81
N VAL A 55 13.65 -12.61 12.97
CA VAL A 55 13.74 -12.49 11.51
C VAL A 55 12.48 -12.99 10.79
N THR A 56 11.69 -13.89 11.38
CA THR A 56 10.54 -14.51 10.69
C THR A 56 9.21 -13.81 11.01
N ASN A 57 9.14 -13.01 12.08
CA ASN A 57 7.91 -12.32 12.45
C ASN A 57 7.79 -10.97 11.70
N PRO A 58 6.81 -10.81 10.78
CA PRO A 58 6.65 -9.58 10.00
C PRO A 58 6.31 -8.36 10.88
N ALA A 59 5.62 -8.55 12.01
CA ALA A 59 5.30 -7.44 12.91
C ALA A 59 6.57 -6.87 13.54
N ILE A 60 7.50 -7.74 13.97
CA ILE A 60 8.80 -7.32 14.53
C ILE A 60 9.66 -6.67 13.44
N ALA A 61 9.63 -7.19 12.21
CA ALA A 61 10.33 -6.59 11.08
C ALA A 61 9.84 -5.15 10.79
N ILE A 62 8.52 -4.92 10.81
CA ILE A 62 7.93 -3.59 10.60
C ILE A 62 8.32 -2.62 11.72
N VAL A 63 8.25 -3.05 12.99
CA VAL A 63 8.65 -2.22 14.14
C VAL A 63 10.12 -1.84 14.03
N ASN A 64 11.00 -2.82 13.78
CA ASN A 64 12.43 -2.56 13.59
C ASN A 64 12.71 -1.64 12.40
N ALA A 65 11.98 -1.79 11.28
CA ALA A 65 12.12 -0.92 10.12
C ALA A 65 11.70 0.51 10.44
N ARG A 66 10.61 0.69 11.19
CA ARG A 66 10.16 2.01 11.66
C ARG A 66 11.21 2.67 12.53
N ASP A 67 11.78 1.94 13.49
CA ASP A 67 12.79 2.48 14.40
C ASP A 67 14.05 2.90 13.65
N ARG A 68 14.48 2.10 12.66
CA ARG A 68 15.61 2.45 11.78
C ARG A 68 15.36 3.72 10.98
N ILE A 69 14.17 3.87 10.39
CA ILE A 69 13.81 5.06 9.61
C ILE A 69 13.76 6.30 10.52
N ALA A 70 13.22 6.17 11.73
CA ALA A 70 13.17 7.27 12.69
C ALA A 70 14.57 7.73 13.12
N GLN A 71 15.49 6.79 13.38
CA GLN A 71 16.88 7.11 13.70
C GLN A 71 17.59 7.83 12.55
N GLN A 72 17.43 7.34 11.32
CA GLN A 72 17.98 8.00 10.14
C GLN A 72 17.45 9.42 9.95
N PHE A 73 16.15 9.62 10.22
CA PHE A 73 15.54 10.94 10.14
C PHE A 73 16.14 11.91 11.16
N GLU A 74 16.33 11.47 12.41
CA GLU A 74 16.92 12.29 13.46
C GLU A 74 18.38 12.65 13.13
N GLU A 75 19.18 11.69 12.66
CA GLU A 75 20.56 11.93 12.22
C GLU A 75 20.62 12.92 11.05
N GLU A 76 19.70 12.82 10.09
CA GLU A 76 19.62 13.74 8.96
C GLU A 76 19.17 15.14 9.39
N LEU A 77 18.25 15.23 10.34
CA LEU A 77 17.76 16.48 10.89
C LEU A 77 18.83 17.19 11.73
N GLU A 78 19.57 16.45 12.56
CA GLU A 78 20.69 16.99 13.35
C GLU A 78 21.87 17.42 12.47
N GLY A 79 22.09 16.69 11.38
CA GLY A 79 23.06 17.04 10.34
C GLY A 79 22.63 18.23 9.48
N ALA A 80 21.33 18.51 9.39
CA ALA A 80 20.81 19.58 8.55
C ALA A 80 21.36 20.94 9.01
N GLY A 81 22.04 21.64 8.09
CA GLY A 81 22.68 22.93 8.36
C GLY A 81 24.15 22.85 8.73
N ARG A 82 24.72 21.65 8.93
CA ARG A 82 26.18 21.48 9.04
C ARG A 82 26.83 21.58 7.67
N LYS A 83 28.01 22.21 7.60
CA LYS A 83 28.76 22.47 6.36
C LYS A 83 29.24 21.20 5.63
N GLY A 84 29.14 20.03 6.27
CA GLY A 84 29.48 18.71 5.72
C GLY A 84 28.28 17.77 5.51
N PHE A 85 27.05 18.28 5.58
CA PHE A 85 25.85 17.46 5.39
C PHE A 85 25.76 16.98 3.93
N ALA A 86 25.78 15.66 3.72
CA ALA A 86 25.74 15.06 2.39
C ALA A 86 24.39 15.25 1.67
N GLY A 87 23.34 15.65 2.39
CA GLY A 87 21.95 15.70 1.91
C GLY A 87 21.08 14.66 2.61
N ARG A 88 19.75 14.80 2.44
CA ARG A 88 18.77 13.84 2.97
C ARG A 88 18.69 12.59 2.11
N SER A 89 18.35 11.45 2.70
CA SER A 89 18.06 10.21 1.96
C SER A 89 16.59 9.82 2.03
N LEU A 90 15.86 10.36 3.02
CA LEU A 90 14.43 10.15 3.16
C LEU A 90 13.63 11.15 2.33
N LEU A 91 12.63 10.64 1.61
CA LEU A 91 11.73 11.42 0.76
C LEU A 91 10.27 11.09 1.09
N SER A 92 9.40 12.08 0.96
CA SER A 92 7.95 11.87 0.96
C SER A 92 7.49 11.17 -0.34
N ALA A 93 6.35 10.50 -0.28
CA ALA A 93 5.78 9.82 -1.44
C ALA A 93 5.51 10.77 -2.63
N SER A 94 5.15 12.03 -2.35
CA SER A 94 4.96 13.08 -3.37
C SER A 94 6.28 13.50 -4.01
N GLU A 95 7.34 13.68 -3.22
CA GLU A 95 8.67 14.03 -3.74
C GLU A 95 9.25 12.90 -4.59
N ILE A 96 9.02 11.63 -4.22
CA ILE A 96 9.46 10.49 -5.04
C ILE A 96 8.82 10.56 -6.44
N ARG A 97 7.52 10.86 -6.52
CA ARG A 97 6.84 11.02 -7.81
C ARG A 97 7.44 12.18 -8.63
N GLU A 98 7.73 13.31 -7.97
CA GLU A 98 8.31 14.47 -8.63
C GLU A 98 9.74 14.20 -9.14
N VAL A 99 10.56 13.53 -8.34
CA VAL A 99 11.93 13.13 -8.70
C VAL A 99 11.93 12.18 -9.90
N ILE A 100 11.03 11.18 -9.91
CA ILE A 100 10.89 10.25 -11.03
C ILE A 100 10.39 10.99 -12.28
N GLY A 101 9.39 11.87 -12.15
CA GLY A 101 8.90 12.68 -13.26
C GLY A 101 9.96 13.62 -13.83
N ALA A 102 10.79 14.23 -12.98
CA ALA A 102 11.90 15.08 -13.39
C ALA A 102 12.98 14.29 -14.14
N LYS A 103 13.25 13.04 -13.72
CA LYS A 103 14.16 12.12 -14.41
C LYS A 103 13.59 11.67 -15.76
N GLU A 104 12.30 11.34 -15.83
CA GLU A 104 11.62 10.91 -17.06
C GLU A 104 11.59 12.03 -18.11
N GLN A 105 11.39 13.27 -17.70
CA GLN A 105 11.44 14.43 -18.59
C GLN A 105 12.84 14.71 -19.15
N GLY A 106 13.89 14.12 -18.59
CA GLY A 106 15.27 14.24 -19.08
C GLY A 106 15.85 15.66 -19.03
N ARG A 107 15.21 16.59 -18.30
CA ARG A 107 15.62 18.00 -18.24
C ARG A 107 16.85 18.25 -17.38
N TRP A 108 17.15 17.33 -16.46
CA TRP A 108 18.26 17.44 -15.51
C TRP A 108 19.09 16.15 -15.47
N ALA A 109 20.39 16.33 -15.27
CA ALA A 109 21.30 15.22 -14.96
C ALA A 109 21.05 14.73 -13.52
N ASP A 110 21.42 13.48 -13.23
CA ASP A 110 21.13 12.83 -11.94
C ASP A 110 21.64 13.61 -10.75
N GLY A 111 22.87 14.10 -10.81
CA GLY A 111 23.43 14.93 -9.74
C GLY A 111 22.78 16.32 -9.62
N ALA A 112 22.13 16.84 -10.67
CA ALA A 112 21.37 18.09 -10.60
C ALA A 112 20.00 17.88 -9.94
N ILE A 113 19.35 16.75 -10.23
CA ILE A 113 18.12 16.33 -9.55
C ILE A 113 18.42 16.14 -8.05
N GLU A 114 19.48 15.40 -7.72
CA GLU A 114 19.86 15.19 -6.32
C GLU A 114 20.11 16.51 -5.59
N LYS A 115 20.84 17.47 -6.19
CA LYS A 115 21.04 18.79 -5.59
C LYS A 115 19.75 19.58 -5.42
N GLN A 116 18.86 19.55 -6.41
CA GLN A 116 17.59 20.29 -6.38
C GLN A 116 16.70 19.80 -5.23
N PHE A 117 16.63 18.48 -5.02
CA PHE A 117 15.86 17.87 -3.93
C PHE A 117 16.64 17.74 -2.61
N ARG A 118 17.87 18.28 -2.56
CA ARG A 118 18.82 18.20 -1.43
C ARG A 118 19.15 16.76 -1.00
N LEU A 119 19.16 15.86 -1.95
CA LEU A 119 19.42 14.45 -1.74
C LEU A 119 20.91 14.16 -1.61
N ARG A 120 21.22 13.14 -0.80
CA ARG A 120 22.54 12.50 -0.81
C ARG A 120 22.83 11.93 -2.20
N SER A 121 24.09 12.00 -2.61
CA SER A 121 24.52 11.44 -3.89
C SER A 121 24.30 9.93 -3.95
N GLY A 122 23.69 9.45 -5.03
CA GLY A 122 23.39 8.03 -5.26
C GLY A 122 22.02 7.57 -4.75
N VAL A 123 21.29 8.43 -4.03
CA VAL A 123 19.91 8.12 -3.59
C VAL A 123 19.00 7.97 -4.81
N LEU A 124 19.20 8.79 -5.86
CA LEU A 124 18.41 8.67 -7.08
C LEU A 124 18.63 7.31 -7.76
N ALA A 125 19.90 6.86 -7.82
CA ALA A 125 20.23 5.54 -8.35
C ALA A 125 19.62 4.41 -7.50
N GLN A 126 19.58 4.56 -6.18
CA GLN A 126 18.93 3.60 -5.28
C GLN A 126 17.42 3.52 -5.52
N ILE A 127 16.73 4.66 -5.69
CA ILE A 127 15.28 4.69 -5.98
C ILE A 127 14.98 4.02 -7.32
N LEU A 128 15.79 4.29 -8.34
CA LEU A 128 15.60 3.73 -9.69
C LEU A 128 15.96 2.24 -9.76
N SER A 129 17.04 1.82 -9.09
CA SER A 129 17.52 0.43 -9.10
C SER A 129 16.68 -0.52 -8.26
N ALA A 130 16.07 -0.03 -7.17
CA ALA A 130 15.27 -0.86 -6.30
C ALA A 130 14.01 -1.39 -7.00
N GLY A 131 13.56 -0.77 -8.10
CA GLY A 131 12.39 -1.22 -8.86
C GLY A 131 11.08 -1.20 -8.05
N VAL A 132 11.11 -0.70 -6.81
CA VAL A 132 10.01 -0.78 -5.84
C VAL A 132 8.88 0.21 -6.17
N VAL A 133 9.11 1.20 -7.04
CA VAL A 133 8.11 2.24 -7.34
C VAL A 133 7.83 2.32 -8.83
N LYS A 134 7.15 1.31 -9.36
CA LYS A 134 6.31 1.46 -10.56
C LYS A 134 5.02 0.70 -10.34
N ASN A 135 4.03 1.34 -9.73
CA ASN A 135 2.63 0.92 -9.82
C ASN A 135 1.65 2.06 -9.49
N VAL A 136 0.71 2.21 -10.44
CA VAL A 136 -0.59 2.92 -10.48
C VAL A 136 -0.59 4.46 -10.49
#